data_AF-A0A9D6MXC9-F1
#
_entry.id   AF-A0A9D6MXC9-F1
#
_cell.length_a   1.000
_cell.length_b   1.000
_cell.length_c   1.000
_cell.angle_alpha   90.00
_cell.angle_beta   90.00
_cell.angle_gamma   90.00
#
_symmetry.space_group_name_H-M   'P 1'
#
loop_
_entity.id
_entity.type
_entity.pdbx_description
1 polymer ?
#
loop_
_entity_poly.entity_id
_entity_poly.type
_entity_poly.pdbx_seq_one_letter_code
_entity_poly.pdbx_strand_id
1 'polypeptide(L)'
;MALALLAEHLKEGPEFCVSCHLSNGEKLHAEKFKAFSAENPPNLAGQHRKKSAEKFTCSSCHSGRGTEMRGRVSIEEIKNTLAYFFAKFEEPKKFDQSLMPDENCEACHKSYKGGATSFHGMKAHTPKIKFPCIACHAAHPSGGAKYYFLTEKDVLGVCKKCHPNLPPSFKLNGRPLP
;
A
#
# COMPACT_ATOMS: atom_id res chain seq x y z
N MET A 1 -8.96 -29.46 -5.08
CA MET A 1 -9.41 -28.53 -4.00
C MET A 1 -8.37 -28.37 -2.90
N ALA A 2 -7.81 -29.45 -2.34
CA ALA A 2 -6.79 -29.38 -1.28
C ALA A 2 -5.52 -28.58 -1.66
N LEU A 3 -5.01 -28.71 -2.89
CA LEU A 3 -3.82 -27.98 -3.35
C LEU A 3 -4.03 -26.45 -3.40
N ALA A 4 -5.24 -26.02 -3.81
CA ALA A 4 -5.59 -24.61 -3.87
C ALA A 4 -5.73 -24.01 -2.45
N LEU A 5 -6.35 -24.75 -1.53
CA LEU A 5 -6.45 -24.34 -0.13
C LEU A 5 -5.08 -24.25 0.55
N LEU A 6 -4.18 -25.18 0.24
CA LEU A 6 -2.80 -25.14 0.73
C LEU A 6 -2.05 -23.92 0.18
N ALA A 7 -2.18 -23.64 -1.13
CA ALA A 7 -1.56 -22.46 -1.73
C ALA A 7 -2.08 -21.15 -1.12
N GLU A 8 -3.39 -21.03 -0.87
CA GLU A 8 -3.96 -19.87 -0.19
C GLU A 8 -3.46 -19.73 1.24
N HIS A 9 -3.36 -20.82 1.99
CA HIS A 9 -2.82 -20.78 3.36
C HIS A 9 -1.35 -20.36 3.40
N LEU A 10 -0.53 -20.85 2.46
CA LEU A 10 0.88 -20.45 2.37
C LEU A 10 1.04 -18.95 2.09
N LYS A 11 0.14 -18.35 1.30
CA LYS A 11 0.13 -16.90 1.00
C LYS A 11 -0.22 -16.01 2.20
N GLU A 12 -0.74 -16.57 3.28
CA GLU A 12 -1.00 -15.81 4.51
C GLU A 12 0.32 -15.43 5.21
N GLY A 13 1.37 -16.24 5.05
CA GLY A 13 2.69 -15.97 5.60
C GLY A 13 3.47 -14.96 4.75
N PRO A 14 4.06 -13.91 5.34
CA PRO A 14 4.86 -12.95 4.58
C PRO A 14 6.15 -13.57 4.01
N GLU A 15 6.59 -14.73 4.54
CA GLU A 15 7.70 -15.53 4.03
C GLU A 15 7.44 -16.06 2.62
N PHE A 16 6.19 -16.39 2.29
CA PHE A 16 5.83 -16.85 0.94
C PHE A 16 6.13 -15.75 -0.10
N CYS A 17 5.76 -14.50 0.20
CA CYS A 17 5.94 -13.38 -0.72
C CYS A 17 7.42 -13.07 -1.00
N VAL A 18 8.33 -13.41 -0.09
CA VAL A 18 9.78 -13.23 -0.27
C VAL A 18 10.52 -14.49 -0.72
N SER A 19 9.83 -15.65 -0.75
CA SER A 19 10.44 -16.94 -1.09
C SER A 19 10.93 -17.03 -2.53
N CYS A 20 10.32 -16.30 -3.46
CA CYS A 20 10.77 -16.24 -4.86
C CYS A 20 12.08 -15.45 -5.06
N HIS A 21 12.63 -14.83 -3.99
CA HIS A 21 13.82 -14.00 -4.03
C HIS A 21 14.97 -14.49 -3.14
N LEU A 22 14.98 -15.78 -2.83
CA LEU A 22 16.09 -16.39 -2.12
C LEU A 22 17.35 -16.36 -3.01
N SER A 23 18.41 -15.75 -2.48
CA SER A 23 19.80 -15.73 -2.96
C SER A 23 20.18 -14.69 -4.05
N ASN A 24 21.00 -13.72 -3.63
CA ASN A 24 22.05 -13.00 -4.41
C ASN A 24 21.91 -11.49 -4.69
N GLY A 25 21.54 -10.69 -3.67
CA GLY A 25 21.73 -9.23 -3.67
C GLY A 25 20.41 -8.47 -3.75
N GLU A 26 20.12 -7.67 -2.72
CA GLU A 26 18.78 -7.24 -2.30
C GLU A 26 17.88 -6.74 -3.45
N LYS A 27 16.69 -7.34 -3.54
CA LYS A 27 15.61 -6.94 -4.44
C LYS A 27 14.46 -6.27 -3.68
N LEU A 28 13.53 -5.62 -4.37
CA LEU A 28 12.56 -4.66 -3.79
C LEU A 28 11.67 -5.27 -2.68
N HIS A 29 11.20 -6.51 -2.82
CA HIS A 29 10.37 -7.19 -1.81
C HIS A 29 11.19 -7.60 -0.58
N ALA A 30 12.50 -7.87 -0.72
CA ALA A 30 13.36 -8.17 0.42
C ALA A 30 13.55 -6.93 1.31
N GLU A 31 13.80 -5.76 0.71
CA GLU A 31 13.88 -4.49 1.42
C GLU A 31 12.55 -4.13 2.10
N LYS A 32 11.44 -4.26 1.36
CA LYS A 32 10.10 -4.02 1.90
C LYS A 32 9.77 -4.96 3.06
N PHE A 33 10.12 -6.24 2.94
CA PHE A 33 9.89 -7.22 3.99
C PHE A 33 10.75 -6.93 5.23
N LYS A 34 12.03 -6.56 5.05
CA LYS A 34 12.90 -6.13 6.16
C LYS A 34 12.29 -4.95 6.92
N ALA A 35 11.79 -3.94 6.20
CA ALA A 35 11.14 -2.79 6.82
C ALA A 35 9.78 -3.13 7.46
N PHE A 36 8.98 -3.98 6.81
CA PHE A 36 7.70 -4.48 7.33
C PHE A 36 7.89 -5.30 8.61
N SER A 37 8.97 -6.10 8.65
CA SER A 37 9.24 -7.04 9.72
C SER A 37 10.07 -6.46 10.88
N ALA A 38 10.53 -5.22 10.77
CA ALA A 38 11.36 -4.57 11.78
C ALA A 38 10.62 -4.36 13.11
N GLU A 39 11.34 -4.47 14.23
CA GLU A 39 10.81 -4.20 15.57
C GLU A 39 10.33 -2.74 15.71
N ASN A 40 11.05 -1.82 15.08
CA ASN A 40 10.71 -0.40 14.98
C ASN A 40 10.49 -0.05 13.50
N PRO A 41 9.29 -0.30 12.96
CA PRO A 41 9.03 -0.18 11.54
C PRO A 41 9.07 1.28 11.07
N PRO A 42 9.87 1.59 10.04
CA PRO A 42 10.08 2.96 9.58
C PRO A 42 8.97 3.46 8.64
N ASN A 43 8.02 2.61 8.27
CA ASN A 43 6.99 2.92 7.28
C ASN A 43 5.59 2.50 7.75
N LEU A 44 4.58 2.94 7.01
CA LEU A 44 3.18 2.68 7.32
C LEU A 44 2.84 1.19 7.26
N ALA A 45 3.39 0.45 6.30
CA ALA A 45 3.14 -0.98 6.14
C ALA A 45 3.58 -1.78 7.38
N GLY A 46 4.82 -1.57 7.87
CA GLY A 46 5.29 -2.23 9.08
C GLY A 46 4.54 -1.77 10.34
N GLN A 47 4.01 -0.55 10.35
CA GLN A 47 3.18 -0.07 11.46
C GLN A 47 1.82 -0.76 11.49
N HIS A 48 1.23 -1.09 10.33
CA HIS A 48 0.04 -1.94 10.28
C HIS A 48 0.34 -3.34 10.84
N ARG A 49 1.50 -3.92 10.54
CA ARG A 49 1.93 -5.18 11.18
C ARG A 49 2.03 -5.05 12.70
N LYS A 50 2.69 -4.00 13.20
CA LYS A 50 2.99 -3.84 14.63
C LYS A 50 1.76 -3.49 15.48
N LYS A 51 0.82 -2.70 14.95
CA LYS A 51 -0.28 -2.12 15.73
C LYS A 51 -1.64 -2.75 15.47
N SER A 52 -1.77 -3.59 14.45
CA SER A 52 -3.04 -4.26 14.18
C SER A 52 -3.37 -5.26 15.29
N ALA A 53 -4.62 -5.23 15.76
CA ALA A 53 -5.16 -6.23 16.69
C ALA A 53 -5.31 -7.61 16.02
N GLU A 54 -5.44 -7.62 14.69
CA GLU A 54 -5.43 -8.82 13.86
C GLU A 54 -4.02 -9.09 13.32
N LYS A 55 -3.69 -10.36 13.03
CA LYS A 55 -2.43 -10.71 12.35
C LYS A 55 -2.42 -10.10 10.95
N PHE A 56 -1.80 -8.93 10.82
CA PHE A 56 -1.70 -8.20 9.56
C PHE A 56 -0.52 -8.69 8.73
N THR A 57 -0.78 -9.05 7.48
CA THR A 57 0.18 -9.71 6.57
C THR A 57 0.25 -8.96 5.24
N CYS A 58 1.14 -9.38 4.34
CA CYS A 58 1.23 -8.79 3.01
C CYS A 58 -0.10 -8.91 2.25
N SER A 59 -0.75 -10.08 2.36
CA SER A 59 -2.03 -10.36 1.71
C SER A 59 -3.18 -9.53 2.29
N SER A 60 -3.11 -9.05 3.54
CA SER A 60 -4.10 -8.11 4.10
C SER A 60 -4.30 -6.86 3.25
N CYS A 61 -3.26 -6.39 2.54
CA CYS A 61 -3.37 -5.31 1.55
C CYS A 61 -3.37 -5.79 0.10
N HIS A 62 -2.61 -6.84 -0.24
CA HIS A 62 -2.30 -7.18 -1.64
C HIS A 62 -3.18 -8.28 -2.25
N SER A 63 -4.01 -8.99 -1.48
CA SER A 63 -4.83 -10.09 -2.01
C SER A 63 -6.09 -9.65 -2.77
N GLY A 64 -6.41 -8.35 -2.74
CA GLY A 64 -7.64 -7.81 -3.32
C GLY A 64 -8.89 -8.13 -2.48
N ARG A 65 -9.84 -7.19 -2.47
CA ARG A 65 -11.13 -7.36 -1.79
C ARG A 65 -12.23 -7.77 -2.78
N GLY A 66 -13.06 -8.72 -2.35
CA GLY A 66 -14.12 -9.28 -3.21
C GLY A 66 -13.60 -10.37 -4.16
N THR A 67 -14.52 -11.11 -4.77
CA THR A 67 -14.21 -12.25 -5.64
C THR A 67 -13.53 -11.82 -6.94
N GLU A 68 -14.00 -10.72 -7.53
CA GLU A 68 -13.44 -10.18 -8.78
C GLU A 68 -11.97 -9.77 -8.59
N MET A 69 -11.67 -9.02 -7.53
CA MET A 69 -10.33 -8.49 -7.33
C MET A 69 -9.33 -9.55 -6.90
N ARG A 70 -9.79 -10.51 -6.09
CA ARG A 70 -9.01 -11.74 -5.83
C ARG A 70 -8.69 -12.48 -7.13
N GLY A 71 -9.66 -12.62 -8.03
CA GLY A 71 -9.43 -13.23 -9.35
C GLY A 71 -8.36 -12.50 -10.16
N ARG A 72 -8.40 -11.16 -10.20
CA ARG A 72 -7.38 -10.35 -10.89
C ARG A 72 -5.99 -10.51 -10.27
N VAL A 73 -5.88 -10.47 -8.94
CA VAL A 73 -4.62 -10.71 -8.23
C VAL A 73 -4.09 -12.12 -8.50
N SER A 74 -4.96 -13.15 -8.44
CA SER A 74 -4.55 -14.54 -8.71
C SER A 74 -4.01 -14.74 -10.12
N ILE A 75 -4.52 -14.02 -11.13
CA ILE A 75 -3.96 -14.08 -12.49
C ILE A 75 -2.52 -13.58 -12.51
N GLU A 76 -2.20 -12.48 -11.81
CA GLU A 76 -0.83 -11.97 -11.70
C GLU A 76 0.08 -12.92 -10.93
N GLU A 77 -0.43 -13.55 -9.87
CA GLU A 77 0.31 -14.58 -9.13
C GLU A 77 0.63 -15.80 -10.01
N ILE A 78 -0.31 -16.27 -10.83
CA ILE A 78 -0.10 -17.37 -11.78
C ILE A 78 0.95 -16.98 -12.82
N LYS A 79 0.86 -15.78 -13.40
CA LYS A 79 1.85 -15.28 -14.36
C LYS A 79 3.25 -15.23 -13.75
N ASN A 80 3.37 -14.70 -12.53
CA ASN A 80 4.64 -14.62 -11.81
C ASN A 80 5.20 -16.02 -11.48
N THR A 81 4.34 -16.95 -11.08
CA THR A 81 4.72 -18.35 -10.80
C THR A 81 5.24 -19.04 -12.06
N LEU A 82 4.56 -18.88 -13.20
CA LEU A 82 5.04 -19.43 -14.48
C LEU A 82 6.36 -18.78 -14.90
N ALA A 83 6.47 -17.45 -14.81
CA ALA A 83 7.71 -16.75 -15.10
C ALA A 83 8.87 -17.25 -14.23
N TYR A 84 8.60 -17.50 -12.94
CA TYR A 84 9.59 -18.05 -12.00
C TYR A 84 10.01 -19.46 -12.40
N PHE A 85 9.04 -20.33 -12.68
CA PHE A 85 9.30 -21.72 -13.10
C PHE A 85 10.15 -21.81 -14.38
N PHE A 86 9.97 -20.87 -15.31
CA PHE A 86 10.76 -20.79 -16.53
C PHE A 86 12.04 -19.94 -16.40
N ALA A 87 12.45 -19.56 -15.17
CA ALA A 87 13.62 -18.71 -14.90
C ALA A 87 13.62 -17.35 -15.64
N LYS A 88 12.43 -16.83 -15.93
CA LYS A 88 12.18 -15.54 -16.60
C LYS A 88 11.64 -14.47 -15.65
N PHE A 89 11.56 -14.77 -14.36
CA PHE A 89 10.98 -13.86 -13.40
C PHE A 89 11.90 -12.67 -13.13
N GLU A 90 11.41 -11.48 -13.48
CA GLU A 90 11.97 -10.20 -13.05
C GLU A 90 11.02 -9.58 -12.03
N GLU A 91 11.58 -9.11 -10.92
CA GLU A 91 10.75 -8.45 -9.92
C GLU A 91 10.20 -7.11 -10.46
N PRO A 92 8.90 -6.84 -10.30
CA PRO A 92 8.33 -5.59 -10.77
C PRO A 92 8.91 -4.40 -10.02
N LYS A 93 9.41 -3.40 -10.78
CA LYS A 93 9.92 -2.13 -10.24
C LYS A 93 8.80 -1.23 -9.68
N LYS A 94 7.55 -1.48 -10.07
CA LYS A 94 6.36 -0.75 -9.63
C LYS A 94 5.18 -1.70 -9.46
N PHE A 95 4.34 -1.41 -8.46
CA PHE A 95 3.09 -2.11 -8.25
C PHE A 95 1.98 -1.46 -9.10
N ASP A 96 1.13 -2.26 -9.74
CA ASP A 96 -0.08 -1.75 -10.39
C ASP A 96 -1.11 -1.37 -9.31
N GLN A 97 -1.27 -0.07 -9.10
CA GLN A 97 -2.21 0.49 -8.11
C GLN A 97 -3.66 0.05 -8.37
N SER A 98 -4.02 -0.38 -9.59
CA SER A 98 -5.35 -0.91 -9.89
C SER A 98 -5.68 -2.23 -9.16
N LEU A 99 -4.65 -2.91 -8.62
CA LEU A 99 -4.77 -4.16 -7.85
C LEU A 99 -4.78 -3.93 -6.32
N MET A 100 -4.74 -2.67 -5.88
CA MET A 100 -4.92 -2.30 -4.47
C MET A 100 -5.86 -1.08 -4.39
N PRO A 101 -7.16 -1.30 -4.63
CA PRO A 101 -8.14 -0.23 -4.62
C PRO A 101 -8.52 0.14 -3.18
N ASP A 102 -9.25 1.24 -3.02
CA ASP A 102 -9.58 1.81 -1.70
C ASP A 102 -10.37 0.85 -0.82
N GLU A 103 -11.13 -0.07 -1.39
CA GLU A 103 -11.89 -1.10 -0.67
C GLU A 103 -11.00 -1.98 0.22
N ASN A 104 -9.72 -2.13 -0.13
CA ASN A 104 -8.75 -2.85 0.71
C ASN A 104 -8.46 -2.06 2.00
N CYS A 105 -8.36 -0.73 1.91
CA CYS A 105 -8.17 0.15 3.07
C CYS A 105 -9.47 0.30 3.86
N GLU A 106 -10.58 0.51 3.16
CA GLU A 106 -11.90 0.71 3.76
C GLU A 106 -12.38 -0.50 4.53
N ALA A 107 -11.90 -1.72 4.22
CA ALA A 107 -12.24 -2.92 5.01
C ALA A 107 -12.07 -2.72 6.52
N CYS A 108 -11.01 -2.02 6.93
CA CYS A 108 -10.73 -1.64 8.33
C CYS A 108 -11.04 -0.16 8.61
N HIS A 109 -10.96 0.71 7.60
CA HIS A 109 -11.13 2.16 7.73
C HIS A 109 -12.49 2.68 7.21
N LYS A 110 -13.58 1.88 7.33
CA LYS A 110 -14.95 2.13 6.81
C LYS A 110 -15.58 3.49 7.12
N SER A 111 -14.97 4.31 7.97
CA SER A 111 -15.55 5.55 8.48
C SER A 111 -14.55 6.69 8.61
N TYR A 112 -13.40 6.63 7.91
CA TYR A 112 -12.44 7.73 7.97
C TYR A 112 -12.93 8.93 7.14
N LYS A 113 -13.80 9.76 7.74
CA LYS A 113 -14.23 11.03 7.15
C LYS A 113 -13.24 12.16 7.39
N GLY A 114 -12.23 11.91 8.23
CA GLY A 114 -11.32 12.91 8.77
C GLY A 114 -12.04 14.04 9.51
N GLY A 115 -11.30 14.90 10.21
CA GLY A 115 -11.88 16.10 10.82
C GLY A 115 -12.25 17.16 9.78
N ALA A 116 -13.05 18.16 10.18
CA ALA A 116 -13.40 19.32 9.32
C ALA A 116 -12.18 20.08 8.78
N THR A 117 -11.03 19.95 9.44
CA THR A 117 -9.74 20.56 9.06
C THR A 117 -8.80 19.60 8.34
N SER A 118 -9.23 18.37 8.06
CA SER A 118 -8.45 17.39 7.30
C SER A 118 -8.75 17.45 5.81
N PHE A 119 -7.85 16.91 4.99
CA PHE A 119 -8.09 16.75 3.55
C PHE A 119 -9.41 16.01 3.26
N HIS A 120 -9.64 14.91 3.99
CA HIS A 120 -10.85 14.08 3.85
C HIS A 120 -12.16 14.86 4.13
N GLY A 121 -12.07 15.98 4.86
CA GLY A 121 -13.19 16.87 5.19
C GLY A 121 -13.35 18.09 4.28
N MET A 122 -12.54 18.23 3.22
CA MET A 122 -12.59 19.42 2.35
C MET A 122 -13.84 19.49 1.47
N LYS A 123 -14.81 20.27 1.92
CA LYS A 123 -16.07 20.55 1.18
C LYS A 123 -15.84 21.09 -0.24
N ALA A 124 -14.73 21.79 -0.48
CA ALA A 124 -14.42 22.33 -1.81
C ALA A 124 -14.11 21.23 -2.85
N HIS A 125 -13.64 20.06 -2.41
CA HIS A 125 -13.29 18.93 -3.27
C HIS A 125 -14.35 17.82 -3.22
N THR A 126 -15.01 17.65 -2.08
CA THR A 126 -16.08 16.64 -1.90
C THR A 126 -17.42 17.15 -2.45
N PRO A 127 -18.20 16.35 -3.21
CA PRO A 127 -17.96 14.95 -3.58
C PRO A 127 -17.30 14.77 -4.96
N LYS A 128 -16.98 15.87 -5.65
CA LYS A 128 -16.63 15.86 -7.08
C LYS A 128 -15.26 15.23 -7.36
N ILE A 129 -14.33 15.35 -6.42
CA ILE A 129 -12.96 14.88 -6.56
C ILE A 129 -12.71 13.80 -5.51
N LYS A 130 -12.35 12.61 -5.98
CA LYS A 130 -11.93 11.48 -5.16
C LYS A 130 -10.49 11.14 -5.48
N PHE A 131 -9.71 10.87 -4.44
CA PHE A 131 -8.33 10.42 -4.57
C PHE A 131 -8.21 9.07 -3.88
N PRO A 132 -7.50 8.10 -4.48
CA PRO A 132 -7.27 6.84 -3.79
C PRO A 132 -6.41 7.07 -2.55
N CYS A 133 -6.65 6.29 -1.49
CA CYS A 133 -6.03 6.40 -0.19
C CYS A 133 -4.50 6.44 -0.29
N ILE A 134 -3.95 5.56 -1.14
CA ILE A 134 -2.51 5.41 -1.39
C ILE A 134 -1.89 6.52 -2.25
N ALA A 135 -2.69 7.43 -2.82
CA ALA A 135 -2.16 8.59 -3.54
C ALA A 135 -1.45 9.55 -2.58
N CYS A 136 -1.90 9.63 -1.33
CA CYS A 136 -1.26 10.40 -0.28
C CYS A 136 -0.54 9.48 0.71
N HIS A 137 -1.16 8.37 1.11
CA HIS A 137 -0.63 7.44 2.12
C HIS A 137 0.24 6.35 1.50
N ALA A 138 1.44 6.71 1.03
CA ALA A 138 2.39 5.73 0.51
C ALA A 138 2.83 4.75 1.62
N ALA A 139 2.58 3.45 1.42
CA ALA A 139 2.70 2.48 2.51
C ALA A 139 4.14 2.05 2.85
N HIS A 140 5.00 1.96 1.84
CA HIS A 140 6.36 1.41 1.96
C HIS A 140 7.48 2.43 2.19
N PRO A 141 7.43 3.67 1.65
CA PRO A 141 8.45 4.67 1.94
C PRO A 141 8.58 4.93 3.44
N SER A 142 9.80 5.20 3.89
CA SER A 142 10.04 5.57 5.28
C SER A 142 9.39 6.91 5.60
N GLY A 143 8.81 7.03 6.78
CA GLY A 143 8.09 8.22 7.22
C GLY A 143 7.88 8.26 8.74
N GLY A 144 7.46 9.42 9.23
CA GLY A 144 7.22 9.62 10.66
C GLY A 144 5.76 9.35 11.05
N ALA A 145 5.55 8.58 12.12
CA ALA A 145 4.22 8.37 12.69
C ALA A 145 3.53 9.69 13.12
N LYS A 146 4.31 10.69 13.54
CA LYS A 146 3.84 12.05 13.87
C LYS A 146 3.04 12.69 12.74
N TYR A 147 3.39 12.36 11.50
CA TYR A 147 2.80 12.90 10.29
C TYR A 147 1.98 11.86 9.54
N TYR A 148 1.58 10.76 10.20
CA TYR A 148 0.81 9.68 9.60
C TYR A 148 1.49 9.07 8.35
N PHE A 149 2.83 9.07 8.32
CA PHE A 149 3.64 8.59 7.20
C PHE A 149 3.40 9.31 5.87
N LEU A 150 2.86 10.52 5.93
CA LEU A 150 2.75 11.42 4.79
C LEU A 150 4.08 12.16 4.58
N THR A 151 4.38 12.47 3.32
CA THR A 151 5.45 13.40 2.95
C THR A 151 4.87 14.59 2.21
N GLU A 152 5.49 15.77 2.32
CA GLU A 152 5.13 16.94 1.52
C GLU A 152 5.06 16.60 0.03
N LYS A 153 6.03 15.82 -0.47
CA LYS A 153 6.09 15.39 -1.88
C LYS A 153 4.82 14.65 -2.31
N ASP A 154 4.38 13.67 -1.53
CA ASP A 154 3.21 12.85 -1.89
C ASP A 154 1.93 13.69 -1.82
N VAL A 155 1.77 14.49 -0.76
CA VAL A 155 0.57 15.33 -0.58
C VAL A 155 0.50 16.44 -1.64
N LEU A 156 1.56 17.23 -1.81
CA LEU A 156 1.59 18.28 -2.84
C LEU A 156 1.54 17.70 -4.25
N GLY A 157 2.14 16.53 -4.48
CA GLY A 157 2.09 15.84 -5.76
C GLY A 157 0.66 15.57 -6.21
N VAL A 158 -0.23 15.19 -5.29
CA VAL A 158 -1.66 15.02 -5.56
C VAL A 158 -2.33 16.35 -5.91
N CYS A 159 -2.11 17.39 -5.10
CA CYS A 159 -2.73 18.70 -5.33
C CYS A 159 -2.27 19.35 -6.65
N LYS A 160 -0.98 19.18 -7.01
CA LYS A 160 -0.38 19.73 -8.22
C LYS A 160 -0.93 19.13 -9.52
N LYS A 161 -1.63 17.99 -9.47
CA LYS A 161 -2.33 17.43 -10.64
C LYS A 161 -3.39 18.38 -11.20
N CYS A 162 -4.00 19.20 -10.34
CA CYS A 162 -4.99 20.20 -10.75
C CYS A 162 -4.52 21.65 -10.48
N HIS A 163 -3.61 21.83 -9.53
CA HIS A 163 -3.07 23.15 -9.15
C HIS A 163 -1.56 23.22 -9.42
N PRO A 164 -1.13 23.34 -10.68
CA PRO A 164 0.29 23.24 -11.05
C PRO A 164 1.18 24.30 -10.41
N ASN A 165 0.62 25.48 -10.10
CA ASN A 165 1.33 26.62 -9.53
C ASN A 165 1.19 26.73 -8.00
N LEU A 166 0.99 25.60 -7.30
CA LEU A 166 0.96 25.58 -5.83
C LEU A 166 2.31 26.03 -5.26
N PRO A 167 2.35 27.08 -4.42
CA PRO A 167 3.59 27.56 -3.84
C PRO A 167 4.16 26.53 -2.84
N PRO A 168 5.49 26.48 -2.64
CA PRO A 168 6.12 25.63 -1.63
C PRO A 168 5.63 25.93 -0.20
N SER A 169 5.14 27.14 0.04
CA SER A 169 4.57 27.56 1.33
C SER A 169 3.09 27.20 1.51
N PHE A 170 2.50 26.41 0.61
CA PHE A 170 1.10 26.04 0.69
C PHE A 170 0.79 25.33 2.02
N LYS A 171 -0.25 25.81 2.70
CA LYS A 171 -0.74 25.26 3.96
C LYS A 171 -2.11 24.64 3.72
N LEU A 172 -2.27 23.37 4.06
CA LEU A 172 -3.58 22.73 4.05
C LEU A 172 -4.35 23.15 5.30
N ASN A 173 -5.43 23.93 5.14
CA ASN A 173 -6.23 24.48 6.24
C ASN A 173 -5.39 25.22 7.30
N GLY A 174 -4.41 26.02 6.84
CA GLY A 174 -3.53 26.81 7.71
C GLY A 174 -2.45 26.01 8.46
N ARG A 175 -2.36 24.69 8.24
CA ARG A 175 -1.30 23.84 8.82
C ARG A 175 -0.15 23.65 7.83
N PRO A 176 1.11 23.66 8.30
CA PRO A 176 2.23 23.24 7.48
C PRO A 176 2.04 21.79 7.06
N LEU A 177 2.51 21.47 5.86
CA LEU A 177 2.61 20.10 5.39
C LEU A 177 3.76 19.36 6.11
N PRO A 178 3.66 18.02 6.22
CA PRO A 178 4.64 17.20 6.92
C PRO A 178 6.00 17.11 6.22
#